data_AF-A0A563VNK0-F1
#
_entry.id   AF-A0A563VNK0-F1
#
_cell.length_a   1.000
_cell.length_b   1.000
_cell.length_c   1.000
_cell.angle_alpha   90.00
_cell.angle_beta   90.00
_cell.angle_gamma   90.00
#
_symmetry.space_group_name_H-M   'P 1'
#
loop_
_entity.id
_entity.type
_entity.pdbx_description
1 polymer ?
#
loop_
_entity_poly.entity_id
_entity_poly.type
_entity_poly.pdbx_seq_one_letter_code
_entity_poly.pdbx_strand_id
1 'polypeptide(L)'
;MGTLLQQLDLTSEQSQQIEAIREQSRTENDTLYQEMQANRSQMRSHRASPWARSLFTDDASSEQLRQQHQKIPDLSQQLGDRRFEMMLQVREVLTPEQRTQMATLMSQYQGRRGN
;
A
#
# COMPACT_ATOMS: atom_id res chain seq x y z
N MET A 1 2.99 8.85 0.98
CA MET A 1 2.67 9.78 -0.12
C MET A 1 2.20 11.13 0.39
N GLY A 2 1.27 11.21 1.35
CA GLY A 2 0.81 12.50 1.89
C GLY A 2 1.93 13.45 2.34
N THR A 3 2.97 12.93 3.00
CA THR A 3 4.14 13.71 3.41
C THR A 3 5.03 14.19 2.27
N LEU A 4 5.00 13.53 1.10
CA LEU A 4 5.76 13.94 -0.08
C LEU A 4 5.00 15.05 -0.83
N LEU A 5 3.68 14.93 -0.92
CA LEU A 5 2.80 15.94 -1.53
C LEU A 5 2.83 17.27 -0.78
N GLN A 6 2.94 17.25 0.55
CA GLN A 6 3.09 18.45 1.39
C GLN A 6 4.39 19.23 1.15
N GLN A 7 5.39 18.60 0.54
CA GLN A 7 6.67 19.23 0.19
C GLN A 7 6.67 19.80 -1.24
N LEU A 8 5.55 19.66 -1.95
CA LEU A 8 5.34 20.32 -3.23
C LEU A 8 4.61 21.65 -2.99
N ASP A 9 5.01 22.68 -3.71
CA ASP A 9 4.31 23.97 -3.75
C ASP A 9 3.03 23.85 -4.59
N LEU A 10 2.04 23.10 -4.08
CA LEU A 10 0.76 22.87 -4.75
C LEU A 10 -0.13 24.12 -4.65
N THR A 11 -0.86 24.42 -5.72
CA THR A 11 -1.94 25.40 -5.63
C THR A 11 -3.10 24.83 -4.79
N SER A 12 -4.00 25.72 -4.34
CA SER A 12 -5.21 25.30 -3.63
C SER A 12 -6.05 24.33 -4.47
N GLU A 13 -6.19 24.60 -5.77
CA GLU A 13 -6.94 23.75 -6.70
C GLU A 13 -6.30 22.37 -6.86
N GLN A 14 -4.98 22.33 -7.10
CA GLN A 14 -4.24 21.06 -7.20
C GLN A 14 -4.37 20.24 -5.91
N SER A 15 -4.28 20.91 -4.76
CA SER A 15 -4.41 20.25 -3.45
C SER A 15 -5.79 19.62 -3.27
N GLN A 16 -6.86 20.33 -3.66
CA GLN A 16 -8.23 19.81 -3.60
C GLN A 16 -8.43 18.61 -4.53
N GLN A 17 -7.96 18.70 -5.79
CA GLN A 17 -8.07 17.61 -6.75
C GLN A 17 -7.31 16.36 -6.29
N ILE A 18 -6.10 16.54 -5.76
CA ILE A 18 -5.28 15.45 -5.25
C ILE A 18 -5.92 14.81 -4.01
N GLU A 19 -6.54 15.59 -3.13
CA GLU A 19 -7.22 15.02 -1.97
C GLU A 19 -8.46 14.21 -2.39
N ALA A 20 -9.23 14.69 -3.36
CA ALA A 20 -10.36 13.93 -3.93
C ALA A 20 -9.91 12.59 -4.54
N ILE A 21 -8.82 12.58 -5.32
CA ILE A 21 -8.21 11.36 -5.88
C ILE A 21 -7.83 10.39 -4.75
N ARG A 22 -7.24 10.89 -3.66
CA ARG A 22 -6.83 10.07 -2.51
C ARG A 22 -8.02 9.52 -1.74
N GLU A 23 -9.06 10.30 -1.55
CA GLU A 23 -10.27 9.87 -0.86
C GLU A 23 -11.03 8.80 -1.64
N GLN A 24 -11.17 9.00 -2.96
CA GLN A 24 -11.73 7.99 -3.85
C GLN A 24 -10.92 6.70 -3.79
N SER A 25 -9.60 6.79 -3.95
CA SER A 25 -8.73 5.61 -3.90
C SER A 25 -8.79 4.90 -2.53
N ARG A 26 -8.90 5.63 -1.42
CA ARG A 26 -9.10 5.02 -0.10
C ARG A 26 -10.41 4.25 -0.03
N THR A 27 -11.49 4.86 -0.49
CA THR A 27 -12.83 4.27 -0.49
C THR A 27 -12.88 2.99 -1.34
N GLU A 28 -12.33 3.03 -2.54
CA GLU A 28 -12.27 1.89 -3.45
C GLU A 28 -11.40 0.73 -2.90
N ASN A 29 -10.41 1.06 -2.07
CA ASN A 29 -9.46 0.11 -1.50
C ASN A 29 -9.81 -0.37 -0.09
N ASP A 30 -10.85 0.16 0.54
CA ASP A 30 -11.12 -0.09 1.97
C ASP A 30 -11.27 -1.59 2.25
N THR A 31 -12.04 -2.30 1.42
CA THR A 31 -12.20 -3.75 1.52
C THR A 31 -10.89 -4.50 1.38
N LEU A 32 -10.03 -4.14 0.41
CA LEU A 32 -8.72 -4.78 0.24
C LEU A 32 -7.80 -4.54 1.44
N TYR A 33 -7.84 -3.34 2.05
CA TYR A 33 -7.09 -3.05 3.26
C TYR A 33 -7.59 -3.86 4.45
N GLN A 34 -8.91 -3.99 4.61
CA GLN A 34 -9.52 -4.82 5.65
C GLN A 34 -9.13 -6.29 5.48
N GLU A 35 -9.19 -6.84 4.26
CA GLU A 35 -8.78 -8.21 3.96
C GLU A 35 -7.30 -8.46 4.23
N MET A 36 -6.43 -7.53 3.81
CA MET A 36 -4.99 -7.59 4.08
C MET A 36 -4.73 -7.58 5.59
N GLN A 37 -5.41 -6.71 6.33
CA GLN A 37 -5.25 -6.61 7.78
C GLN A 37 -5.74 -7.86 8.50
N ALA A 38 -6.88 -8.42 8.09
CA ALA A 38 -7.42 -9.66 8.63
C ALA A 38 -6.46 -10.84 8.36
N ASN A 39 -5.98 -10.98 7.13
CA ASN A 39 -5.07 -12.05 6.73
C ASN A 39 -3.72 -11.94 7.48
N ARG A 40 -3.17 -10.73 7.61
CA ARG A 40 -1.97 -10.47 8.42
C ARG A 40 -2.18 -10.75 9.90
N SER A 41 -3.34 -10.43 10.45
CA SER A 41 -3.64 -10.67 11.87
C SER A 41 -3.74 -12.16 12.16
N GLN A 42 -4.38 -12.93 11.28
CA GLN A 42 -4.42 -14.38 11.36
C GLN A 42 -2.99 -14.97 11.27
N MET A 43 -2.19 -14.53 10.30
CA MET A 43 -0.79 -14.96 10.24
C MET A 43 0.05 -14.51 11.46
N ARG A 44 -0.25 -13.35 12.06
CA ARG A 44 0.42 -12.92 13.30
C ARG A 44 0.03 -13.76 14.51
N SER A 45 -1.23 -14.18 14.64
CA SER A 45 -1.61 -15.16 15.66
C SER A 45 -0.89 -16.49 15.48
N HIS A 46 -0.65 -16.92 14.24
CA HIS A 46 0.21 -18.08 13.97
C HIS A 46 1.70 -17.79 14.27
N ARG A 47 2.19 -16.55 14.09
CA ARG A 47 3.58 -16.13 14.37
C ARG A 47 3.94 -15.88 15.83
N ALA A 48 2.97 -15.87 16.75
CA ALA A 48 3.27 -15.90 18.18
C ALA A 48 4.00 -17.20 18.58
N SER A 49 3.93 -18.22 17.73
CA SER A 49 4.90 -19.31 17.63
C SER A 49 5.81 -19.09 16.40
N PRO A 50 7.09 -19.49 16.39
CA PRO A 50 7.87 -19.53 15.16
C PRO A 50 7.02 -20.18 14.06
N TRP A 51 6.90 -19.58 12.88
CA TRP A 51 5.97 -20.01 11.82
C TRP A 51 6.03 -21.53 11.58
N ALA A 52 7.23 -22.12 11.66
CA ALA A 52 7.45 -23.55 11.61
C ALA A 52 6.68 -24.32 12.71
N ARG A 53 6.71 -23.86 13.97
CA ARG A 53 5.97 -24.46 15.08
C ARG A 53 4.46 -24.38 14.88
N SER A 54 3.92 -23.26 14.39
CA SER A 54 2.47 -23.13 14.16
C SER A 54 1.98 -24.04 13.04
N LEU A 55 2.79 -24.31 12.00
CA LEU A 55 2.46 -25.30 10.96
C LEU A 55 2.29 -26.72 11.51
N PHE A 56 2.84 -27.03 12.68
CA PHE A 56 2.77 -28.35 13.31
C PHE A 56 1.79 -28.43 14.48
N THR A 57 1.25 -27.30 14.95
CA THR A 57 0.32 -27.26 16.11
C THR A 57 -1.10 -26.80 15.73
N ASP A 58 -1.31 -26.37 14.49
CA ASP A 58 -2.59 -25.90 13.99
C ASP A 58 -3.37 -27.05 13.35
N ASP A 59 -4.68 -27.12 13.61
CA ASP A 59 -5.59 -28.10 12.99
C ASP A 59 -5.97 -27.71 11.56
N ALA A 60 -5.53 -26.54 11.09
CA ALA A 60 -5.72 -26.10 9.70
C ALA A 60 -5.03 -27.06 8.71
N SER A 61 -5.77 -27.45 7.67
CA SER A 61 -5.21 -28.28 6.60
C SER A 61 -4.08 -27.56 5.87
N SER A 62 -3.13 -28.33 5.33
CA SER A 62 -2.04 -27.79 4.51
C SER A 62 -2.53 -26.96 3.31
N GLU A 63 -3.73 -27.24 2.81
CA GLU A 63 -4.37 -26.48 1.75
C GLU A 63 -4.84 -25.09 2.23
N GLN A 64 -5.47 -25.01 3.40
CA GLN A 64 -5.89 -23.73 3.99
C GLN A 64 -4.69 -22.82 4.28
N LEU A 65 -3.59 -23.38 4.77
CA LEU A 65 -2.35 -22.64 5.04
C LEU A 65 -1.70 -22.10 3.75
N ARG A 66 -1.69 -22.91 2.68
CA ARG A 66 -1.22 -22.47 1.35
C ARG A 66 -2.08 -21.33 0.79
N GLN A 67 -3.40 -21.48 0.83
CA GLN A 67 -4.32 -20.45 0.36
C GLN A 67 -4.17 -19.15 1.14
N GLN A 68 -4.03 -19.23 2.47
CA GLN A 68 -3.81 -18.05 3.30
C GLN A 68 -2.49 -17.35 2.96
N HIS A 69 -1.41 -18.12 2.75
CA HIS A 69 -0.12 -17.60 2.34
C HIS A 69 -0.17 -16.92 0.97
N GLN A 70 -0.94 -17.45 0.02
CA GLN A 70 -1.10 -16.88 -1.33
C GLN A 70 -1.91 -15.57 -1.35
N LYS A 71 -2.85 -15.39 -0.41
CA LYS A 71 -3.67 -14.17 -0.35
C LYS A 71 -2.86 -12.89 -0.12
N ILE A 72 -1.76 -12.94 0.64
CA ILE A 72 -0.93 -11.74 0.87
C ILE A 72 -0.26 -11.21 -0.39
N PRO A 73 0.52 -11.99 -1.15
CA PRO A 73 1.12 -11.50 -2.38
C PRO A 73 0.04 -11.00 -3.37
N ASP A 74 -1.09 -11.70 -3.50
CA ASP A 74 -2.17 -11.30 -4.39
C ASP A 74 -2.78 -9.95 -3.99
N LEU A 75 -3.15 -9.78 -2.72
CA LEU A 75 -3.69 -8.51 -2.21
C LEU A 75 -2.66 -7.40 -2.27
N SER A 76 -1.38 -7.72 -2.05
CA SER A 76 -0.28 -6.74 -2.16
C SER A 76 -0.08 -6.27 -3.59
N GLN A 77 -0.22 -7.16 -4.57
CA GLN A 77 -0.14 -6.82 -5.99
C GLN A 77 -1.31 -5.91 -6.37
N GLN A 78 -2.55 -6.29 -6.04
CA GLN A 78 -3.74 -5.48 -6.34
C GLN A 78 -3.67 -4.07 -5.74
N LEU A 79 -3.24 -3.96 -4.48
CA LEU A 79 -3.01 -2.67 -3.84
C LEU A 79 -1.87 -1.88 -4.50
N GLY A 80 -0.84 -2.56 -5.01
CA GLY A 80 0.24 -1.97 -5.78
C GLY A 80 -0.23 -1.36 -7.09
N ASP A 81 -1.02 -2.11 -7.86
CA ASP A 81 -1.58 -1.68 -9.14
C ASP A 81 -2.51 -0.48 -8.96
N ARG A 82 -3.42 -0.53 -7.98
CA ARG A 82 -4.32 0.60 -7.69
C ARG A 82 -3.58 1.84 -7.18
N ARG A 83 -2.50 1.63 -6.41
CA ARG A 83 -1.62 2.73 -6.00
C ARG A 83 -0.90 3.35 -7.20
N PHE A 84 -0.53 2.55 -8.20
CA PHE A 84 0.08 3.05 -9.44
C PHE A 84 -0.91 3.91 -10.22
N GLU A 85 -2.14 3.45 -10.43
CA GLU A 85 -3.19 4.23 -11.10
C GLU A 85 -3.47 5.56 -10.40
N MET A 86 -3.61 5.55 -9.07
CA MET A 86 -3.75 6.78 -8.28
C MET A 86 -2.55 7.73 -8.48
N MET A 87 -1.33 7.21 -8.58
CA MET A 87 -0.15 8.06 -8.85
C MET A 87 -0.16 8.65 -10.26
N LEU A 88 -0.70 7.95 -11.26
CA LEU A 88 -0.90 8.51 -12.60
C LEU A 88 -1.90 9.66 -12.57
N GLN A 89 -3.03 9.50 -11.90
CA GLN A 89 -4.02 10.57 -11.74
C GLN A 89 -3.41 11.80 -11.05
N VAL A 90 -2.66 11.61 -9.96
CA VAL A 90 -1.93 12.71 -9.30
C VAL A 90 -0.93 13.36 -10.25
N ARG A 91 -0.19 12.57 -11.03
CA ARG A 91 0.77 13.09 -12.01
C ARG A 91 0.09 14.03 -13.01
N GLU A 92 -1.12 13.71 -13.46
CA GLU A 92 -1.87 14.54 -14.41
C GLU A 92 -2.19 15.94 -13.84
N VAL A 93 -2.41 16.05 -12.53
CA VAL A 93 -2.66 17.33 -11.82
C VAL A 93 -1.38 18.17 -11.65
N LEU A 94 -0.22 17.52 -11.52
CA LEU A 94 1.07 18.19 -11.29
C LEU A 94 1.66 18.82 -12.55
N THR A 95 2.36 19.96 -12.37
CA THR A 95 3.18 20.56 -13.45
C THR A 95 4.45 19.72 -13.73
N PRO A 96 5.11 19.91 -14.89
CA PRO A 96 6.38 19.23 -15.19
C PRO A 96 7.46 19.42 -14.11
N GLU A 97 7.56 20.61 -13.53
CA GLU A 97 8.52 20.95 -12.48
C GLU A 97 8.19 20.20 -11.19
N GLN A 98 6.91 20.22 -10.77
CA GLN A 98 6.43 19.50 -9.59
C GLN A 98 6.61 17.97 -9.75
N ARG A 99 6.45 17.42 -10.97
CA ARG A 99 6.73 16.00 -11.25
C ARG A 99 8.21 15.66 -11.04
N THR A 100 9.11 16.54 -11.45
CA THR A 100 10.55 16.37 -11.28
C THR A 100 10.94 16.43 -9.79
N GLN A 101 10.37 17.38 -9.04
CA GLN A 101 10.54 17.46 -7.60
C GLN A 101 9.99 16.21 -6.89
N MET A 102 8.80 15.75 -7.29
CA MET A 102 8.19 14.54 -6.75
C MET A 102 9.07 13.30 -6.96
N ALA A 103 9.65 13.12 -8.15
CA ALA A 103 10.57 12.00 -8.42
C ALA A 103 11.80 12.04 -7.50
N THR A 104 12.35 13.24 -7.27
CA THR A 104 13.48 13.45 -6.36
C THR A 104 13.12 13.09 -4.92
N LEU A 105 11.98 13.56 -4.43
CA LEU A 105 11.47 13.26 -3.08
C LEU A 105 11.22 11.76 -2.89
N MET A 106 10.68 11.07 -3.91
CA MET A 106 10.47 9.62 -3.85
C MET A 106 11.79 8.84 -3.74
N SER A 107 12.81 9.22 -4.52
CA SER A 107 14.13 8.60 -4.47
C SER A 107 14.78 8.74 -3.08
N GLN A 108 14.73 9.94 -2.50
CA GLN A 108 15.25 10.18 -1.15
C GLN A 108 14.51 9.36 -0.09
N TYR A 109 13.19 9.24 -0.22
CA TYR A 109 12.38 8.49 0.73
C TYR A 109 12.62 6.97 0.66
N GLN A 110 12.89 6.43 -0.53
CA GLN A 110 13.31 5.03 -0.70
C GLN A 110 14.69 4.77 -0.09
N GLY A 111 15.65 5.67 -0.32
CA GLY A 111 17.00 5.55 0.25
C GLY A 111 17.04 5.52 1.79
N ARG A 112 16.10 6.22 2.45
CA ARG A 112 15.97 6.21 3.93
C ARG A 112 15.33 4.95 4.51
N ARG A 113 14.66 4.12 3.71
CA ARG A 113 14.02 2.87 4.16
C ARG A 113 14.87 1.63 3.90
N GLY A 114 15.87 1.73 3.03
CA GLY A 114 16.85 0.67 2.75
C GLY A 114 18.07 0.67 3.68
N ASN A 115 18.18 1.67 4.55
CA ASN A 115 19.17 1.80 5.63
C ASN A 115 18.49 1.57 6.98
#